data_AF-A0A533VT03-F1
#
_entry.id   AF-A0A533VT03-F1
#
_cell.length_a   1.000
_cell.length_b   1.000
_cell.length_c   1.000
_cell.angle_alpha   90.00
_cell.angle_beta   90.00
_cell.angle_gamma   90.00
#
_symmetry.space_group_name_H-M   'P 1'
#
loop_
_entity.id
_entity.type
_entity.pdbx_description
1 polymer ?
#
loop_
_entity_poly.entity_id
_entity_poly.type
_entity_poly.pdbx_seq_one_letter_code
_entity_poly.pdbx_strand_id
1 'polypeptide(L)'
;MNDTEIHVRLSTEKMQAAADEYIKKRYAVVGDLSIKAVEQAIEAAASLEGKHFHIHPRSAHLERTRWAKEKFPKVSKDLDELWGAYGALGYEGVDGQRAKKALESMERVVGEITRNTNLRFA
;
A
#
# COMPACT_ATOMS: atom_id res chain seq x y z
N MET A 1 -20.71 -5.90 6.24
CA MET A 1 -19.38 -5.27 6.34
C MET A 1 -19.29 -4.32 5.16
N ASN A 2 -19.12 -3.02 5.43
CA ASN A 2 -18.97 -1.98 4.41
C ASN A 2 -17.69 -2.25 3.61
N ASP A 3 -17.67 -1.99 2.30
CA ASP A 3 -16.49 -2.14 1.44
C ASP A 3 -15.24 -1.46 2.03
N THR A 4 -15.43 -0.30 2.67
CA THR A 4 -14.38 0.41 3.43
C THR A 4 -13.77 -0.48 4.52
N GLU A 5 -14.59 -1.16 5.33
CA GLU A 5 -14.14 -2.03 6.43
C GLU A 5 -13.39 -3.25 5.89
N ILE A 6 -13.85 -3.80 4.76
CA ILE A 6 -13.17 -4.92 4.08
C ILE A 6 -11.76 -4.48 3.66
N HIS A 7 -11.64 -3.32 3.01
CA HIS A 7 -10.37 -2.80 2.54
C HIS A 7 -9.42 -2.41 3.69
N VAL A 8 -9.95 -1.85 4.79
CA VAL A 8 -9.17 -1.60 6.02
C VAL A 8 -8.60 -2.90 6.57
N ARG A 9 -9.43 -3.92 6.77
CA ARG A 9 -8.99 -5.24 7.25
C ARG A 9 -7.91 -5.84 6.35
N LEU A 10 -8.14 -5.83 5.04
CA LEU A 10 -7.20 -6.39 4.06
C LEU A 10 -5.88 -5.62 4.00
N SER A 11 -5.88 -4.32 4.28
CA SER A 11 -4.67 -3.51 4.38
C SER A 11 -3.88 -3.86 5.64
N THR A 12 -4.54 -3.86 6.81
CA THR A 12 -3.96 -4.28 8.10
C THR A 12 -3.28 -5.65 8.01
N GLU A 13 -3.99 -6.67 7.52
CA GLU A 13 -3.47 -8.04 7.42
C GLU A 13 -2.18 -8.10 6.59
N LYS A 14 -2.09 -7.29 5.53
CA LYS A 14 -0.91 -7.26 4.64
C LYS A 14 0.23 -6.47 5.22
N MET A 15 -0.04 -5.40 5.97
CA MET A 15 1.00 -4.65 6.69
C MET A 15 1.70 -5.56 7.70
N GLN A 16 0.91 -6.28 8.51
CA GLN A 16 1.42 -7.23 9.50
C GLN A 16 2.22 -8.34 8.83
N ALA A 17 1.67 -8.95 7.77
CA ALA A 17 2.37 -9.98 7.03
C ALA A 17 3.66 -9.46 6.37
N ALA A 18 3.68 -8.23 5.83
CA ALA A 18 4.90 -7.65 5.25
C ALA A 18 6.02 -7.50 6.29
N ALA A 19 5.68 -7.08 7.52
CA ALA A 19 6.63 -7.00 8.63
C ALA A 19 7.17 -8.38 9.04
N ASP A 20 6.30 -9.39 9.13
CA ASP A 20 6.70 -10.77 9.43
C ASP A 20 7.65 -11.34 8.36
N GLU A 21 7.37 -11.10 7.09
CA GLU A 21 8.20 -11.60 5.99
C GLU A 21 9.55 -10.89 5.91
N TYR A 22 9.63 -9.65 6.39
CA TYR A 22 10.90 -8.93 6.53
C TYR A 22 11.80 -9.59 7.58
N ILE A 23 11.26 -9.99 8.73
CA ILE A 23 11.99 -10.74 9.76
C ILE A 23 12.52 -12.08 9.19
N LYS A 24 11.72 -12.73 8.35
CA LYS A 24 12.08 -13.98 7.64
C LYS A 24 13.02 -13.75 6.44
N LYS A 25 13.41 -12.51 6.16
CA LYS A 25 14.28 -12.11 5.04
C LYS A 25 13.74 -12.49 3.65
N ARG A 26 12.41 -12.60 3.50
CA ARG A 26 11.76 -12.90 2.22
C ARG A 26 11.40 -11.61 1.50
N TYR A 27 12.43 -10.88 1.08
CA TYR A 27 12.32 -9.48 0.67
C TYR A 27 11.47 -9.26 -0.59
N ALA A 28 11.41 -10.23 -1.52
CA ALA A 28 10.45 -10.19 -2.63
C ALA A 28 9.00 -10.10 -2.10
N VAL A 29 8.67 -10.95 -1.13
CA VAL A 29 7.34 -11.01 -0.51
C VAL A 29 7.04 -9.73 0.29
N VAL A 30 8.06 -9.11 0.91
CA VAL A 30 7.91 -7.80 1.55
C VAL A 30 7.46 -6.74 0.54
N GLY A 31 8.07 -6.70 -0.65
CA GLY A 31 7.67 -5.79 -1.72
C GLY A 31 6.22 -6.00 -2.17
N ASP A 32 5.85 -7.25 -2.43
CA ASP A 32 4.50 -7.65 -2.87
C ASP A 32 3.42 -7.26 -1.84
N LEU A 33 3.65 -7.58 -0.56
CA LEU A 33 2.67 -7.31 0.49
C LEU A 33 2.58 -5.83 0.82
N SER A 34 3.71 -5.12 0.84
CA SER A 34 3.75 -3.68 1.15
C SER A 34 2.92 -2.89 0.13
N ILE A 35 3.07 -3.21 -1.16
CA ILE A 35 2.29 -2.50 -2.18
C ILE A 35 0.81 -2.88 -2.14
N LYS A 36 0.49 -4.15 -1.89
CA LYS A 36 -0.90 -4.60 -1.76
C LYS A 36 -1.58 -3.98 -0.54
N ALA A 37 -0.86 -3.77 0.57
CA ALA A 37 -1.38 -3.06 1.73
C ALA A 37 -1.77 -1.61 1.39
N VAL A 38 -0.90 -0.90 0.67
CA VAL A 38 -1.17 0.48 0.21
C VAL A 38 -2.33 0.53 -0.78
N GLU A 39 -2.41 -0.39 -1.74
CA GLU A 39 -3.55 -0.46 -2.67
C GLU A 39 -4.89 -0.60 -1.93
N GLN A 40 -4.94 -1.44 -0.89
CA GLN A 40 -6.14 -1.61 -0.06
C GLN A 40 -6.44 -0.37 0.79
N ALA A 41 -5.42 0.30 1.34
CA ALA A 41 -5.63 1.54 2.08
C ALA A 41 -6.20 2.66 1.18
N ILE A 42 -5.71 2.75 -0.06
CA ILE A 42 -6.24 3.69 -1.06
C ILE A 42 -7.69 3.37 -1.41
N GLU A 43 -8.03 2.09 -1.65
CA GLU A 43 -9.41 1.66 -1.91
C GLU A 43 -10.33 1.96 -0.73
N ALA A 44 -9.88 1.74 0.51
CA ALA A 44 -10.64 2.08 1.71
C ALA A 44 -10.96 3.58 1.75
N ALA A 45 -9.97 4.43 1.51
CA ALA A 45 -10.15 5.88 1.51
C ALA A 45 -11.06 6.33 0.36
N ALA A 46 -10.90 5.76 -0.84
CA ALA A 46 -11.70 6.07 -2.00
C ALA A 46 -13.16 5.61 -1.86
N SER A 47 -13.39 4.50 -1.15
CA SER A 47 -14.73 3.97 -0.86
C SER A 47 -15.57 4.92 0.00
N LEU A 48 -14.94 5.76 0.83
CA LEU A 48 -15.64 6.85 1.55
C LEU A 48 -16.29 7.87 0.60
N GLU A 49 -15.80 7.96 -0.64
CA GLU A 49 -16.35 8.80 -1.71
C GLU A 49 -17.12 7.99 -2.77
N GLY A 50 -17.45 6.72 -2.47
CA GLY A 50 -18.14 5.81 -3.40
C GLY A 50 -17.31 5.41 -4.62
N LYS A 51 -15.98 5.46 -4.54
CA LYS A 51 -15.07 5.06 -5.62
C LYS A 51 -14.47 3.68 -5.34
N HIS A 52 -14.44 2.84 -6.37
CA HIS A 52 -13.84 1.50 -6.33
C HIS A 52 -13.03 1.29 -7.60
N PHE A 53 -11.70 1.19 -7.49
CA PHE A 53 -10.84 1.05 -8.68
C PHE A 53 -10.71 -0.40 -9.13
N HIS A 54 -10.85 -1.36 -8.21
CA HIS A 54 -10.70 -2.78 -8.47
C HIS A 54 -11.72 -3.35 -9.47
N ILE A 55 -12.81 -2.64 -9.76
CA ILE A 55 -13.80 -3.02 -10.80
C ILE A 55 -13.20 -2.93 -12.21
N HIS A 56 -12.09 -2.20 -12.39
CA HIS A 56 -11.34 -2.06 -13.64
C HIS A 56 -9.90 -2.55 -13.43
N PRO A 57 -9.66 -3.86 -13.25
CA PRO A 57 -8.38 -4.38 -12.76
C PRO A 57 -7.17 -4.04 -13.64
N ARG A 58 -7.39 -3.82 -14.95
CA ARG A 58 -6.32 -3.44 -15.90
C ARG A 58 -5.78 -2.03 -15.68
N SER A 59 -6.60 -1.11 -15.16
CA SER A 59 -6.22 0.28 -14.90
C SER A 59 -6.15 0.61 -13.40
N ALA A 60 -6.68 -0.26 -12.54
CA ALA A 60 -6.84 -0.03 -11.11
C ALA A 60 -5.59 0.49 -10.40
N HIS A 61 -4.43 -0.05 -10.75
CA HIS A 61 -3.15 0.38 -10.18
C HIS A 61 -2.81 1.85 -10.51
N LEU A 62 -2.92 2.22 -11.80
CA LEU A 62 -2.64 3.57 -12.27
C LEU A 62 -3.64 4.56 -11.68
N GLU A 63 -4.92 4.18 -11.66
CA GLU A 63 -6.00 5.01 -11.13
C GLU A 63 -5.86 5.23 -9.63
N ARG A 64 -5.58 4.19 -8.84
CA ARG A 64 -5.27 4.32 -7.40
C ARG A 64 -4.11 5.27 -7.16
N THR A 65 -3.01 5.08 -7.89
CA THR A 65 -1.80 5.90 -7.73
C THR A 65 -2.09 7.36 -8.06
N ARG A 66 -2.77 7.63 -9.18
CA ARG A 66 -3.15 8.98 -9.58
C ARG A 66 -4.06 9.63 -8.55
N TRP A 67 -5.15 8.96 -8.18
CA TRP A 67 -6.10 9.48 -7.21
C TRP A 67 -5.45 9.73 -5.85
N ALA A 68 -4.60 8.82 -5.37
CA ALA A 68 -3.91 8.98 -4.09
C ALA A 68 -2.94 10.17 -4.11
N LYS A 69 -2.22 10.40 -5.22
CA LYS A 69 -1.33 11.57 -5.37
C LYS A 69 -2.10 12.89 -5.43
N GLU A 70 -3.26 12.90 -6.08
CA GLU A 70 -4.14 14.08 -6.13
C GLU A 70 -4.77 14.36 -4.76
N LYS A 71 -5.27 13.33 -4.06
CA LYS A 71 -5.97 13.44 -2.78
C LYS A 71 -5.03 13.69 -1.59
N PHE A 72 -3.87 13.04 -1.59
CA PHE A 72 -2.88 13.10 -0.52
C PHE A 72 -1.49 13.46 -1.08
N PRO A 73 -1.24 14.71 -1.52
CA PRO A 73 -0.01 15.06 -2.25
C PRO A 73 1.30 14.67 -1.55
N LYS A 74 1.30 14.61 -0.22
CA LYS A 74 2.46 14.19 0.59
C LYS A 74 2.89 12.75 0.36
N VAL A 75 2.00 11.85 -0.12
CA VAL A 75 2.34 10.44 -0.37
C VAL A 75 3.05 10.20 -1.69
N SER A 76 3.15 11.22 -2.57
CA SER A 76 3.60 11.02 -3.96
C SER A 76 4.98 10.37 -4.05
N LYS A 77 5.95 10.90 -3.29
CA LYS A 77 7.31 10.36 -3.26
C LYS A 77 7.36 8.95 -2.69
N ASP A 78 6.60 8.69 -1.62
CA ASP A 78 6.57 7.38 -0.97
C ASP A 78 5.92 6.31 -1.87
N LEU A 79 4.90 6.67 -2.64
CA LEU A 79 4.30 5.80 -3.65
C LEU A 79 5.29 5.46 -4.76
N ASP A 80 6.05 6.45 -5.26
CA ASP A 80 7.06 6.21 -6.30
C ASP A 80 8.19 5.31 -5.79
N GLU A 81 8.65 5.55 -4.56
CA GLU A 81 9.67 4.71 -3.92
C GLU A 81 9.16 3.28 -3.70
N LEU A 82 7.90 3.11 -3.27
CA LEU A 82 7.30 1.80 -3.06
C LEU A 82 7.13 1.03 -4.37
N TRP A 83 6.68 1.68 -5.45
CA TRP A 83 6.59 1.04 -6.78
C TRP A 83 7.96 0.63 -7.31
N GLY A 84 8.98 1.46 -7.13
CA GLY A 84 10.36 1.13 -7.49
C GLY A 84 10.93 -0.03 -6.65
N ALA A 85 10.58 -0.10 -5.36
CA ALA A 85 10.96 -1.20 -4.50
C ALA A 85 10.27 -2.51 -4.90
N TYR A 86 8.96 -2.49 -5.14
CA TYR A 86 8.18 -3.63 -5.64
C TYR A 86 8.79 -4.19 -6.94
N GLY A 87 9.07 -3.32 -7.91
CA GLY A 87 9.67 -3.74 -9.18
C GLY A 87 11.02 -4.44 -9.00
N ALA A 88 11.96 -3.83 -8.28
CA ALA A 88 13.29 -4.42 -8.10
C ALA A 88 13.28 -5.68 -7.21
N LEU A 89 12.54 -5.66 -6.09
CA LEU A 89 12.47 -6.80 -5.17
C LEU A 89 11.76 -8.01 -5.79
N GLY A 90 10.79 -7.79 -6.69
CA GLY A 90 10.10 -8.86 -7.39
C GLY A 90 11.00 -9.68 -8.32
N TYR A 91 12.08 -9.09 -8.83
CA TYR A 91 13.04 -9.78 -9.70
C TYR A 91 14.31 -10.24 -8.97
N GLU A 92 14.84 -9.43 -8.05
CA GLU A 92 16.11 -9.72 -7.38
C GLU A 92 15.93 -10.34 -5.99
N GLY A 93 14.94 -9.88 -5.22
CA GLY A 93 14.52 -10.49 -3.95
C GLY A 93 15.54 -10.55 -2.81
N VAL A 94 16.74 -9.96 -2.96
CA VAL A 94 17.85 -10.12 -1.99
C VAL A 94 18.22 -8.84 -1.22
N ASP A 95 17.72 -7.67 -1.64
CA ASP A 95 18.08 -6.38 -1.03
C ASP A 95 17.21 -6.06 0.20
N GLY A 96 17.73 -6.36 1.39
CA GLY A 96 17.06 -6.06 2.66
C GLY A 96 16.92 -4.57 2.97
N GLN A 97 17.82 -3.71 2.48
CA GLN A 97 17.69 -2.26 2.68
C GLN A 97 16.54 -1.70 1.86
N ARG A 98 16.37 -2.20 0.63
CA ARG A 98 15.23 -1.85 -0.20
C ARG A 98 13.91 -2.40 0.35
N ALA A 99 13.91 -3.61 0.91
CA ALA A 99 12.72 -4.13 1.61
C ALA A 99 12.34 -3.28 2.83
N LYS A 100 13.33 -2.81 3.59
CA LYS A 100 13.09 -1.89 4.70
C LYS A 100 12.46 -0.58 4.22
N LYS A 101 12.99 0.01 3.14
CA LYS A 101 12.41 1.22 2.52
C LYS A 101 10.98 1.00 2.05
N ALA A 102 10.66 -0.18 1.50
CA ALA A 102 9.28 -0.52 1.12
C ALA A 102 8.33 -0.48 2.33
N LEU A 103 8.72 -1.08 3.46
CA LEU A 103 7.94 -1.03 4.70
C LEU A 103 7.76 0.41 5.21
N GLU A 104 8.85 1.16 5.29
CA GLU A 104 8.82 2.54 5.78
C GLU A 104 7.96 3.44 4.87
N SER A 105 8.02 3.26 3.54
CA SER A 105 7.15 3.96 2.60
C SER A 105 5.69 3.56 2.77
N MET A 106 5.39 2.26 2.89
CA MET A 106 4.04 1.77 3.18
C MET A 106 3.46 2.42 4.44
N GLU A 107 4.20 2.43 5.55
CA GLU A 107 3.79 3.05 6.81
C GLU A 107 3.52 4.55 6.66
N ARG A 108 4.37 5.28 5.93
CA ARG A 108 4.18 6.71 5.68
C ARG A 108 2.92 7.00 4.86
N VAL A 109 2.66 6.20 3.82
CA VAL A 109 1.44 6.34 2.99
C VAL A 109 0.19 6.03 3.82
N VAL A 110 0.14 4.89 4.50
CA VAL A 110 -1.01 4.51 5.34
C VAL A 110 -1.21 5.51 6.48
N GLY A 111 -0.12 6.00 7.09
CA GLY A 111 -0.17 7.04 8.11
C GLY A 111 -0.75 8.35 7.60
N GLU A 112 -0.42 8.76 6.37
CA GLU A 112 -1.01 9.95 5.76
C GLU A 112 -2.50 9.76 5.47
N ILE A 113 -2.90 8.60 4.95
CA ILE A 113 -4.32 8.27 4.77
C ILE A 113 -5.06 8.32 6.11
N THR A 114 -4.49 7.73 7.16
CA THR A 114 -5.05 7.73 8.52
C THR A 114 -5.19 9.14 9.10
N ARG A 115 -4.25 10.06 8.82
CA ARG A 115 -4.32 11.44 9.31
C ARG A 115 -5.39 12.27 8.60
N ASN A 116 -5.66 11.97 7.33
CA ASN A 116 -6.60 12.74 6.50
C ASN A 116 -7.98 12.07 6.38
N THR A 117 -8.19 10.94 7.04
CA THR A 117 -9.46 10.19 7.06
C THR A 117 -9.78 9.74 8.48
N ASN A 118 -11.00 9.25 8.72
CA ASN A 118 -11.37 8.63 10.00
C ASN A 118 -11.06 7.12 10.04
N LEU A 119 -10.29 6.61 9.07
CA LEU A 119 -9.93 5.20 8.99
C LEU A 119 -8.86 4.83 10.03
N ARG A 120 -8.88 3.58 10.47
CA ARG A 120 -7.93 3.02 11.44
C ARG A 120 -7.38 1.70 10.91
N PHE A 121 -6.08 1.69 10.64
CA PHE A 121 -5.32 0.51 10.26
C PHE A 121 -4.51 0.11 11.50
N ALA A 122 -5.16 -0.65 12.37
CA ALA A 122 -4.58 -1.17 13.62
C ALA A 122 -3.82 -2.46 13.35
#